data_AF-R7YYQ8-F1
#
_entry.id   AF-R7YYQ8-F1
#
_cell.length_a   1.000
_cell.length_b   1.000
_cell.length_c   1.000
_cell.angle_alpha   90.00
_cell.angle_beta   90.00
_cell.angle_gamma   90.00
#
_symmetry.space_group_name_H-M   'P 1'
#
loop_
_entity.id
_entity.type
_entity.pdbx_description
1 polymer ?
#
loop_
_entity_poly.entity_id
_entity_poly.type
_entity_poly.pdbx_seq_one_letter_code
_entity_poly.pdbx_strand_id
1 'polypeptide(L)'
;MRFIRFRCAPEDCKAVIAVTIRTSSFTLSLSAPEDPASPFQLVIGLRITSSMQPGRPITICTGNSVFERSPPPSGGLDMLAQGAVGGGLINTHNNKRIGLGLFRLHHGVYPSDSSPDLKIRGKEFITIPGDGSESRVTHDLPFSRMFKYAEGIKKEDLQPGETYKVGIYHGCVGTTWWCWGALDGDLKGKRLCAWQEGFEYNDVARPSDEEVEREGWVLGMHPAQLKFEDQTEGGYAELRIVE
;
A
#
# COMPACT_ATOMS: atom_id res chain seq x y z
N MET A 1 3.57 5.39 9.64
CA MET A 1 5.02 5.27 9.33
C MET A 1 5.32 6.07 8.06
N ARG A 2 6.54 6.60 7.87
CA ARG A 2 6.98 7.14 6.57
C ARG A 2 8.15 6.30 6.07
N PHE A 3 8.07 5.82 4.84
CA PHE A 3 9.20 5.13 4.23
C PHE A 3 10.28 6.15 3.90
N ILE A 4 11.45 5.96 4.51
CA ILE A 4 12.66 6.65 4.09
C ILE A 4 13.14 5.91 2.85
N ARG A 5 13.11 6.60 1.70
CA ARG A 5 13.71 6.07 0.48
C ARG A 5 15.22 6.18 0.61
N PHE A 6 15.84 5.10 1.06
CA PHE A 6 17.29 4.98 1.01
C PHE A 6 17.75 5.09 -0.45
N ARG A 7 18.76 5.91 -0.70
CA ARG A 7 19.34 6.02 -2.03
C ARG A 7 20.08 4.72 -2.32
N CYS A 8 19.55 3.93 -3.25
CA CYS A 8 20.21 2.78 -3.82
C CYS A 8 20.95 3.24 -5.07
N ALA A 9 22.21 2.82 -5.24
CA ALA A 9 22.89 3.05 -6.50
C ALA A 9 22.11 2.31 -7.61
N PRO A 10 21.96 2.88 -8.82
CA PRO A 10 21.18 2.23 -9.88
C PRO A 10 21.59 0.78 -10.15
N GLU A 11 22.88 0.46 -10.00
CA GLU A 11 23.47 -0.88 -10.16
C GLU A 11 23.06 -1.89 -9.07
N ASP A 12 22.68 -1.41 -7.88
CA ASP A 12 22.25 -2.25 -6.76
C ASP A 12 20.73 -2.50 -6.79
N CYS A 13 19.99 -1.85 -7.69
CA CYS A 13 18.57 -2.02 -7.84
C CYS A 13 18.23 -3.39 -8.45
N LYS A 14 17.55 -4.24 -7.68
CA LYS A 14 17.19 -5.60 -8.09
C LYS A 14 15.87 -5.66 -8.86
N ALA A 15 14.95 -4.75 -8.59
CA ALA A 15 13.69 -4.62 -9.32
C ALA A 15 13.07 -3.21 -9.19
N VAL A 16 12.26 -2.86 -10.19
CA VAL A 16 11.45 -1.64 -10.21
C VAL A 16 9.98 -2.03 -10.31
N ILE A 17 9.19 -1.48 -9.40
CA ILE A 17 7.74 -1.63 -9.32
C ILE A 17 7.09 -0.32 -9.75
N ALA A 18 6.32 -0.38 -10.84
CA ALA A 18 5.38 0.67 -11.18
C ALA A 18 4.19 0.64 -10.22
N VAL A 19 3.86 1.81 -9.69
CA VAL A 19 2.72 2.06 -8.82
C VAL A 19 1.78 3.00 -9.55
N THR A 20 0.50 2.69 -9.59
CA THR A 20 -0.52 3.59 -10.18
C THR A 20 -1.70 3.73 -9.24
N ILE A 21 -2.31 4.91 -9.17
CA ILE A 21 -3.63 5.11 -8.56
C ILE A 21 -4.70 5.29 -9.64
N ARG A 22 -5.85 4.64 -9.44
CA ARG A 22 -7.05 4.80 -10.25
C ARG A 22 -8.27 4.86 -9.34
N THR A 23 -9.39 5.31 -9.87
CA THR A 23 -10.69 5.22 -9.23
C THR A 23 -11.49 4.08 -9.85
N SER A 24 -12.40 3.44 -9.10
CA SER A 24 -13.28 2.41 -9.67
C SER A 24 -14.24 2.96 -10.73
N SER A 25 -14.53 4.26 -10.67
CA SER A 25 -15.29 5.02 -11.65
C SER A 25 -14.71 6.43 -11.80
N PHE A 26 -14.81 7.02 -13.00
CA PHE A 26 -14.49 8.44 -13.22
C PHE A 26 -15.59 9.38 -12.69
N THR A 27 -16.68 8.83 -12.18
CA THR A 27 -17.81 9.59 -11.63
C THR A 27 -18.18 9.13 -10.23
N LEU A 28 -18.57 10.10 -9.39
CA LEU A 28 -19.17 9.86 -8.07
C LEU A 28 -20.57 10.49 -8.06
N SER A 29 -21.60 9.65 -7.97
CA SER A 29 -23.01 10.09 -8.00
C SER A 29 -23.47 10.49 -6.59
N LEU A 30 -24.08 11.67 -6.48
CA LEU A 30 -24.67 12.15 -5.22
C LEU A 30 -25.95 11.40 -4.85
N SER A 31 -26.65 10.85 -5.83
CA SER A 31 -27.83 9.99 -5.63
C SER A 31 -27.49 8.60 -5.10
N ALA A 32 -26.21 8.20 -5.10
CA ALA A 32 -25.81 6.93 -4.53
C ALA A 32 -26.09 6.90 -3.00
N PRO A 33 -26.55 5.74 -2.46
CA PRO A 33 -26.68 5.54 -1.02
C PRO A 33 -25.39 5.86 -0.28
N GLU A 34 -25.48 6.16 1.02
CA GLU A 34 -24.30 6.49 1.82
C GLU A 34 -23.30 5.34 1.91
N ASP A 35 -23.80 4.11 2.10
CA ASP A 35 -23.05 2.86 2.21
C ASP A 35 -23.61 1.80 1.23
N PRO A 36 -23.33 1.91 -0.07
CA PRO A 36 -23.80 0.94 -1.05
C PRO A 36 -23.01 -0.37 -0.94
N ALA A 37 -23.62 -1.49 -1.36
CA ALA A 37 -22.95 -2.80 -1.40
C ALA A 37 -21.71 -2.85 -2.30
N SER A 38 -21.59 -1.89 -3.24
CA SER A 38 -20.42 -1.69 -4.08
C SER A 38 -20.02 -0.22 -4.01
N PRO A 39 -19.15 0.16 -3.06
CA PRO A 39 -18.74 1.54 -2.86
C PRO A 39 -17.83 2.02 -3.98
N PHE A 40 -17.67 3.34 -4.07
CA PHE A 40 -16.57 3.94 -4.80
C PHE A 40 -15.24 3.47 -4.19
N GLN A 41 -14.23 3.19 -5.02
CA GLN A 41 -12.96 2.65 -4.56
C GLN A 41 -11.78 3.44 -5.13
N LEU A 42 -10.71 3.57 -4.35
CA LEU A 42 -9.37 3.86 -4.88
C LEU A 42 -8.64 2.54 -5.13
N VAL A 43 -8.10 2.39 -6.32
CA VAL A 43 -7.40 1.18 -6.77
C VAL A 43 -5.93 1.52 -6.95
N ILE A 44 -5.07 0.86 -6.18
CA ILE A 44 -3.62 0.96 -6.27
C ILE A 44 -3.11 -0.24 -7.04
N GLY A 45 -2.54 0.01 -8.22
CA GLY A 45 -1.92 -0.99 -9.08
C GLY A 45 -0.42 -1.12 -8.79
N LEU A 46 0.07 -2.36 -8.83
CA LEU A 46 1.47 -2.74 -8.65
C LEU A 46 1.89 -3.64 -9.81
N ARG A 47 2.95 -3.28 -10.52
CA ARG A 47 3.47 -4.07 -11.65
C ARG A 47 4.99 -4.01 -11.72
N ILE A 48 5.63 -5.14 -11.98
CA ILE A 48 7.08 -5.19 -12.22
C ILE A 48 7.39 -4.59 -13.61
N THR A 49 8.22 -3.56 -13.67
CA THR A 49 8.69 -2.95 -14.94
C THR A 49 10.13 -3.28 -15.28
N SER A 50 10.93 -3.61 -14.28
CA SER A 50 12.30 -4.09 -14.44
C SER A 50 12.63 -5.09 -13.32
N SER A 51 13.38 -6.14 -13.64
CA SER A 51 13.75 -7.18 -12.70
C SER A 51 15.05 -7.86 -13.12
N MET A 52 15.95 -8.10 -12.16
CA MET A 52 17.12 -8.97 -12.36
C MET A 52 16.75 -10.45 -12.48
N GLN A 53 15.52 -10.84 -12.14
CA GLN A 53 14.97 -12.18 -12.34
C GLN A 53 13.70 -12.10 -13.17
N PRO A 54 13.81 -11.95 -14.51
CA PRO A 54 12.65 -11.85 -15.40
C PRO A 54 11.70 -13.04 -15.23
N GLY A 55 10.39 -12.77 -15.24
CA GLY A 55 9.37 -13.81 -15.06
C GLY A 55 9.16 -14.24 -13.60
N ARG A 56 10.04 -13.86 -12.67
CA ARG A 56 9.89 -14.26 -11.26
C ARG A 56 9.01 -13.28 -10.48
N PRO A 57 7.98 -13.77 -9.75
CA PRO A 57 7.16 -12.93 -8.90
C PRO A 57 7.95 -12.30 -7.74
N ILE A 58 7.43 -11.19 -7.22
CA ILE A 58 7.96 -10.52 -6.02
C ILE A 58 6.88 -10.50 -4.95
N THR A 59 7.22 -10.87 -3.72
CA THR A 59 6.31 -10.72 -2.58
C THR A 59 6.81 -9.59 -1.68
N ILE A 60 5.92 -8.66 -1.31
CA ILE A 60 6.22 -7.54 -0.41
C ILE A 60 5.33 -7.58 0.83
N CYS A 61 5.85 -7.13 1.97
CA CYS A 61 5.05 -6.80 3.15
C CYS A 61 4.29 -5.49 2.90
N THR A 62 2.98 -5.47 3.13
CA THR A 62 2.11 -4.32 2.85
C THR A 62 1.89 -3.41 4.05
N GLY A 63 2.20 -3.87 5.26
CA GLY A 63 1.91 -3.14 6.49
C GLY A 63 2.52 -1.73 6.52
N ASN A 64 1.75 -0.76 6.99
CA ASN A 64 2.08 0.66 7.07
C ASN A 64 2.36 1.35 5.71
N SER A 65 1.96 0.74 4.60
CA SER A 65 2.09 1.30 3.25
C SER A 65 0.73 1.51 2.60
N VAL A 66 0.65 2.26 1.52
CA VAL A 66 -0.59 2.43 0.73
C VAL A 66 -1.14 1.10 0.17
N PHE A 67 -0.36 0.02 0.28
CA PHE A 67 -0.72 -1.33 -0.18
C PHE A 67 -1.41 -2.19 0.90
N GLU A 68 -1.54 -1.68 2.14
CA GLU A 68 -2.30 -2.38 3.20
C GLU A 68 -3.79 -2.38 2.86
N ARG A 69 -4.47 -3.51 3.06
CA ARG A 69 -5.90 -3.62 2.74
C ARG A 69 -6.74 -2.82 3.74
N SER A 70 -7.85 -2.26 3.25
CA SER A 70 -8.83 -1.53 4.07
C SER A 70 -10.17 -2.28 4.10
N PRO A 71 -10.86 -2.37 5.25
CA PRO A 71 -10.39 -1.98 6.58
C PRO A 71 -9.30 -2.95 7.10
N PRO A 72 -8.40 -2.50 7.99
CA PRO A 72 -7.37 -3.38 8.55
C PRO A 72 -8.02 -4.50 9.38
N PRO A 73 -7.54 -5.76 9.29
CA PRO A 73 -8.11 -6.89 10.03
C PRO A 73 -8.12 -6.70 11.54
N SER A 74 -7.15 -5.95 12.07
CA SER A 74 -7.02 -5.67 13.51
C SER A 74 -8.09 -4.73 14.06
N GLY A 75 -8.92 -4.13 13.20
CA GLY A 75 -9.64 -2.90 13.52
C GLY A 75 -8.66 -1.72 13.66
N GLY A 76 -9.11 -0.52 13.33
CA GLY A 76 -8.28 0.69 13.44
C GLY A 76 -8.45 1.65 12.27
N LEU A 77 -7.51 2.59 12.18
CA LEU A 77 -7.45 3.57 11.10
C LEU A 77 -6.82 2.93 9.86
N ASP A 78 -7.58 2.86 8.77
CA ASP A 78 -7.05 2.46 7.47
C ASP A 78 -5.96 3.41 6.96
N MET A 79 -5.23 2.98 5.94
CA MET A 79 -4.10 3.74 5.41
C MET A 79 -4.49 5.07 4.77
N LEU A 80 -5.73 5.21 4.26
CA LEU A 80 -6.20 6.52 3.78
C LEU A 80 -6.37 7.49 4.95
N ALA A 81 -6.87 7.03 6.10
CA ALA A 81 -6.97 7.82 7.33
C ALA A 81 -5.61 8.24 7.89
N GLN A 82 -4.59 7.40 7.67
CA GLN A 82 -3.21 7.70 8.04
C GLN A 82 -2.49 8.63 7.05
N GLY A 83 -3.19 9.07 5.99
CA GLY A 83 -2.68 10.05 5.02
C GLY A 83 -1.94 9.45 3.84
N ALA A 84 -2.21 8.20 3.45
CA ALA A 84 -1.57 7.57 2.28
C ALA A 84 -1.86 8.29 0.95
N VAL A 85 -2.89 9.15 0.91
CA VAL A 85 -3.20 10.03 -0.24
C VAL A 85 -3.06 11.52 0.11
N GLY A 86 -2.23 11.84 1.12
CA GLY A 86 -1.88 13.21 1.47
C GLY A 86 -3.10 14.06 1.85
N GLY A 87 -3.44 15.03 1.00
CA GLY A 87 -4.54 15.98 1.22
C GLY A 87 -5.95 15.43 1.00
N GLY A 88 -6.08 14.16 0.58
CA GLY A 88 -7.37 13.56 0.21
C GLY A 88 -7.78 13.92 -1.21
N LEU A 89 -9.09 14.09 -1.45
CA LEU A 89 -9.59 14.52 -2.76
C LEU A 89 -9.56 16.05 -2.84
N ILE A 90 -8.92 16.59 -3.87
CA ILE A 90 -8.72 18.04 -4.03
C ILE A 90 -9.45 18.49 -5.29
N ASN A 91 -10.36 19.46 -5.15
CA ASN A 91 -11.06 20.07 -6.27
C ASN A 91 -10.06 20.79 -7.18
N THR A 92 -10.19 20.56 -8.48
CA THR A 92 -9.27 21.05 -9.51
C THR A 92 -9.34 22.55 -9.76
N HIS A 93 -10.40 23.24 -9.30
CA HIS A 93 -10.66 24.65 -9.61
C HIS A 93 -10.60 25.58 -8.40
N ASN A 94 -11.04 25.13 -7.22
CA ASN A 94 -11.28 26.03 -6.07
C ASN A 94 -10.59 25.58 -4.77
N ASN A 95 -9.65 24.62 -4.83
CA ASN A 95 -8.93 24.07 -3.67
C ASN A 95 -9.80 23.47 -2.55
N LYS A 96 -11.11 23.32 -2.77
CA LYS A 96 -12.01 22.58 -1.86
C LYS A 96 -11.47 21.16 -1.72
N ARG A 97 -11.40 20.65 -0.48
CA ARG A 97 -10.77 19.37 -0.18
C ARG A 97 -11.71 18.47 0.60
N ILE A 98 -11.80 17.19 0.23
CA ILE A 98 -12.39 16.14 1.06
C ILE A 98 -11.24 15.40 1.74
N GLY A 99 -10.98 15.78 2.99
CA GLY A 99 -9.91 15.18 3.78
C GLY A 99 -10.22 13.73 4.15
N LEU A 100 -9.35 12.79 3.78
CA LEU A 100 -9.54 11.37 4.11
C LEU A 100 -8.92 10.96 5.45
N GLY A 101 -8.34 11.92 6.18
CA GLY A 101 -7.59 11.77 7.43
C GLY A 101 -6.10 12.09 7.26
N LEU A 102 -5.42 12.42 8.37
CA LEU A 102 -3.97 12.59 8.43
C LEU A 102 -3.45 12.19 9.82
N PHE A 103 -3.91 11.03 10.29
CA PHE A 103 -3.59 10.57 11.63
C PHE A 103 -2.21 9.92 11.67
N ARG A 104 -1.44 10.22 12.71
CA ARG A 104 -0.20 9.51 13.02
C ARG A 104 -0.47 8.51 14.12
N LEU A 105 -0.43 7.23 13.77
CA LEU A 105 -0.51 6.17 14.76
C LEU A 105 0.85 6.02 15.46
N HIS A 106 0.80 5.99 16.79
CA HIS A 106 1.90 5.51 17.60
C HIS A 106 1.60 4.04 17.90
N HIS A 107 2.27 3.13 17.20
CA HIS A 107 2.10 1.71 17.46
C HIS A 107 2.78 1.36 18.79
N GLY A 108 2.03 0.76 19.71
CA GLY A 108 2.60 0.10 20.87
C GLY A 108 3.31 -1.19 20.44
N VAL A 109 4.23 -1.67 21.28
CA VAL A 109 4.87 -2.98 21.09
C VAL A 109 3.90 -4.06 21.59
N TYR A 110 3.51 -4.98 20.71
CA TYR A 110 2.73 -6.17 21.09
C TYR A 110 3.66 -7.35 21.36
N PRO A 111 3.30 -8.29 22.26
CA PRO A 111 4.13 -9.48 22.51
C PRO A 111 4.46 -10.29 21.24
N SER A 112 3.51 -10.36 20.30
CA SER A 112 3.69 -11.03 18.99
C SER A 112 4.73 -10.34 18.12
N ASP A 113 5.02 -9.05 18.32
CA ASP A 113 6.04 -8.31 17.55
C ASP A 113 7.46 -8.84 17.78
N SER A 114 7.67 -9.68 18.79
CA SER A 114 8.95 -10.35 19.03
C SER A 114 9.16 -11.63 18.20
N SER A 115 8.10 -12.21 17.61
CA SER A 115 8.21 -13.46 16.87
C SER A 115 9.12 -13.33 15.65
N PRO A 116 10.04 -14.25 15.34
CA PRO A 116 10.83 -14.16 14.11
C PRO A 116 9.99 -14.37 12.83
N ASP A 117 8.75 -14.87 12.95
CA ASP A 117 7.86 -15.09 11.81
C ASP A 117 6.92 -13.91 11.61
N LEU A 118 7.06 -13.21 10.48
CA LEU A 118 6.22 -12.08 10.13
C LEU A 118 4.74 -12.45 9.97
N LYS A 119 4.43 -13.70 9.61
CA LYS A 119 3.04 -14.19 9.56
C LYS A 119 2.43 -14.25 10.96
N ILE A 120 3.22 -14.66 11.96
CA ILE A 120 2.79 -14.67 13.38
C ILE A 120 2.68 -13.25 13.93
N ARG A 121 3.49 -12.30 13.43
CA ARG A 121 3.32 -10.87 13.74
C ARG A 121 2.06 -10.24 13.12
N GLY A 122 1.24 -11.01 12.41
CA GLY A 122 0.06 -10.51 11.72
C GLY A 122 0.38 -9.57 10.57
N LYS A 123 1.58 -9.67 9.96
CA LYS A 123 1.91 -8.89 8.78
C LYS A 123 1.19 -9.45 7.56
N GLU A 124 0.72 -8.53 6.73
CA GLU A 124 0.10 -8.82 5.45
C GLU A 124 1.12 -8.71 4.32
N PHE A 125 0.85 -9.47 3.26
CA PHE A 125 1.71 -9.58 2.10
C PHE A 125 0.90 -9.57 0.82
N ILE A 126 1.53 -9.12 -0.26
CA ILE A 126 1.00 -9.24 -1.61
C ILE A 126 2.09 -9.77 -2.53
N THR A 127 1.70 -10.64 -3.46
CA THR A 127 2.55 -11.06 -4.57
C THR A 127 2.27 -10.18 -5.79
N ILE A 128 3.32 -9.66 -6.39
CA ILE A 128 3.32 -8.97 -7.68
C ILE A 128 3.81 -9.99 -8.72
N PRO A 129 2.96 -10.35 -9.71
CA PRO A 129 3.29 -11.32 -10.73
C PRO A 129 4.55 -10.97 -11.54
N GLY A 130 5.32 -12.00 -11.89
CA GLY A 130 6.55 -11.89 -12.68
C GLY A 130 6.33 -11.74 -14.18
N ASP A 131 5.12 -11.98 -14.67
CA ASP A 131 4.72 -11.88 -16.08
C ASP A 131 4.37 -10.45 -16.52
N GLY A 132 4.53 -9.47 -15.60
CA GLY A 132 4.17 -8.08 -15.85
C GLY A 132 2.66 -7.81 -15.76
N SER A 133 1.86 -8.75 -15.27
CA SER A 133 0.47 -8.45 -14.89
C SER A 133 0.42 -7.60 -13.61
N GLU A 134 -0.71 -6.91 -13.42
CA GLU A 134 -0.91 -5.96 -12.33
C GLU A 134 -1.57 -6.63 -11.12
N SER A 135 -0.97 -6.48 -9.95
CA SER A 135 -1.62 -6.73 -8.66
C SER A 135 -2.36 -5.49 -8.18
N ARG A 136 -3.54 -5.67 -7.59
CA ARG A 136 -4.41 -4.57 -7.16
C ARG A 136 -4.66 -4.59 -5.67
N VAL A 137 -4.61 -3.42 -5.06
CA VAL A 137 -5.09 -3.14 -3.71
C VAL A 137 -6.22 -2.13 -3.81
N THR A 138 -7.39 -2.47 -3.26
CA THR A 138 -8.57 -1.61 -3.28
C THR A 138 -8.83 -1.02 -1.91
N HIS A 139 -9.16 0.27 -1.89
CA HIS A 139 -9.60 0.98 -0.70
C HIS A 139 -11.03 1.45 -0.91
N ASP A 140 -11.96 0.87 -0.16
CA ASP A 140 -13.36 1.25 -0.21
C ASP A 140 -13.58 2.64 0.39
N LEU A 141 -14.31 3.48 -0.34
CA LEU A 141 -14.67 4.84 0.01
C LEU A 141 -16.17 5.07 -0.21
N PRO A 142 -17.04 4.42 0.59
CA PRO A 142 -18.43 4.87 0.71
C PRO A 142 -18.47 6.32 1.20
N PHE A 143 -19.61 7.00 1.04
CA PHE A 143 -19.75 8.39 1.47
C PHE A 143 -19.51 8.56 2.97
N SER A 144 -20.02 7.63 3.79
CA SER A 144 -19.79 7.61 5.24
C SER A 144 -18.29 7.68 5.56
N ARG A 145 -17.47 6.91 4.84
CA ARG A 145 -16.02 6.87 5.01
C ARG A 145 -15.33 8.09 4.42
N MET A 146 -15.74 8.52 3.23
CA MET A 146 -15.17 9.66 2.52
C MET A 146 -15.26 10.95 3.35
N PHE A 147 -16.38 11.13 4.08
CA PHE A 147 -16.62 12.31 4.90
C PHE A 147 -16.32 12.13 6.40
N LYS A 148 -16.05 10.91 6.87
CA LYS A 148 -15.76 10.61 8.30
C LYS A 148 -14.73 11.53 8.95
N TYR A 149 -13.70 11.93 8.18
CA TYR A 149 -12.59 12.77 8.66
C TYR A 149 -12.46 14.08 7.86
N ALA A 150 -13.48 14.42 7.07
CA ALA A 150 -13.46 15.62 6.26
C ALA A 150 -13.76 16.83 7.16
N GLU A 151 -12.89 17.83 7.12
CA GLU A 151 -13.05 19.05 7.91
C GLU A 151 -13.79 20.12 7.11
N GLY A 152 -14.97 20.54 7.59
CA GLY A 152 -15.68 21.71 7.03
C GLY A 152 -16.32 21.48 5.66
N ILE A 153 -16.48 20.22 5.24
CA ILE A 153 -17.17 19.82 4.01
C ILE A 153 -17.99 18.56 4.29
N LYS A 154 -19.19 18.51 3.72
CA LYS A 154 -20.10 17.38 3.77
C LYS A 154 -20.54 16.99 2.36
N LYS A 155 -21.28 15.89 2.24
CA LYS A 155 -21.82 15.41 0.96
C LYS A 155 -22.70 16.48 0.30
N GLU A 156 -23.50 17.19 1.09
CA GLU A 156 -24.45 18.22 0.62
C GLU A 156 -23.75 19.44 0.03
N ASP A 157 -22.48 19.67 0.38
CA ASP A 157 -21.71 20.78 -0.15
C ASP A 157 -21.19 20.48 -1.57
N LEU A 158 -21.19 19.22 -2.02
CA LEU A 158 -20.76 18.84 -3.36
C LEU A 158 -21.77 19.30 -4.41
N GLN A 159 -21.28 19.73 -5.57
CA GLN A 159 -22.11 20.19 -6.68
C GLN A 159 -21.83 19.34 -7.92
N PRO A 160 -22.86 18.95 -8.70
CA PRO A 160 -22.66 18.30 -9.99
C PRO A 160 -21.72 19.11 -10.89
N GLY A 161 -20.79 18.42 -11.56
CA GLY A 161 -19.77 19.02 -12.41
C GLY A 161 -18.45 19.35 -11.69
N GLU A 162 -18.41 19.37 -10.35
CA GLU A 162 -17.14 19.49 -9.62
C GLU A 162 -16.21 18.32 -9.98
N THR A 163 -14.93 18.63 -10.23
CA THR A 163 -13.91 17.60 -10.54
C THR A 163 -12.84 17.61 -9.47
N TYR A 164 -12.56 16.43 -8.91
CA TYR A 164 -11.58 16.22 -7.86
C TYR A 164 -10.46 15.32 -8.37
N LYS A 165 -9.25 15.57 -7.84
CA LYS A 165 -8.08 14.72 -8.06
C LYS A 165 -7.55 14.14 -6.76
N VAL A 166 -6.95 12.96 -6.84
CA VAL A 166 -6.31 12.28 -5.71
C VAL A 166 -4.99 11.66 -6.16
N GLY A 167 -3.93 11.90 -5.39
CA GLY A 167 -2.60 11.37 -5.65
C GLY A 167 -2.09 10.55 -4.47
N ILE A 168 -1.14 9.65 -4.72
CA ILE A 168 -0.52 8.88 -3.64
C ILE A 168 0.53 9.75 -2.96
N TYR A 169 0.52 9.77 -1.62
CA TYR A 169 1.62 10.37 -0.87
C TYR A 169 2.85 9.46 -0.96
N HIS A 170 3.91 9.92 -1.65
CA HIS A 170 5.12 9.13 -1.87
C HIS A 170 5.78 8.59 -0.60
N GLY A 171 5.59 9.24 0.56
CA GLY A 171 6.09 8.76 1.85
C GLY A 171 5.40 7.49 2.36
N CYS A 172 4.27 7.08 1.78
CA CYS A 172 3.56 5.84 2.06
C CYS A 172 3.77 4.77 0.97
N VAL A 173 4.62 5.04 -0.02
CA VAL A 173 4.94 4.11 -1.11
C VAL A 173 6.27 3.42 -0.81
N GLY A 174 6.21 2.15 -0.42
CA GLY A 174 7.37 1.34 -0.11
C GLY A 174 6.97 0.04 0.58
N THR A 175 7.98 -0.69 1.05
CA THR A 175 7.80 -1.88 1.87
C THR A 175 8.88 -1.96 2.93
N THR A 176 8.57 -2.59 4.07
CA THR A 176 9.55 -2.87 5.11
C THR A 176 10.25 -4.20 4.93
N TRP A 177 9.78 -5.07 4.01
CA TRP A 177 10.29 -6.43 3.79
C TRP A 177 9.86 -6.95 2.42
N TRP A 178 10.75 -7.60 1.67
CA TRP A 178 10.39 -8.24 0.40
C TRP A 178 11.29 -9.43 0.06
N CYS A 179 10.82 -10.29 -0.85
CA CYS A 179 11.63 -11.37 -1.43
C CYS A 179 11.13 -11.77 -2.83
N TRP A 180 11.90 -12.64 -3.50
CA TRP A 180 11.46 -13.30 -4.73
C TRP A 180 10.56 -14.50 -4.43
N GLY A 181 9.54 -14.68 -5.27
CA GLY A 181 8.61 -15.82 -5.22
C GLY A 181 7.18 -15.41 -4.90
N ALA A 182 6.24 -16.30 -5.23
CA ALA A 182 4.82 -16.11 -4.99
C ALA A 182 4.36 -16.77 -3.69
N LEU A 183 3.42 -16.13 -2.98
CA LEU A 183 2.80 -16.66 -1.75
C LEU A 183 2.13 -18.01 -1.98
N ASP A 184 1.41 -18.16 -3.10
CA ASP A 184 0.71 -19.38 -3.48
C ASP A 184 1.57 -20.36 -4.29
N GLY A 185 2.83 -19.99 -4.56
CA GLY A 185 3.81 -20.78 -5.31
C GLY A 185 5.02 -21.13 -4.44
N ASP A 186 6.17 -20.54 -4.76
CA ASP A 186 7.47 -20.84 -4.12
C ASP A 186 7.47 -20.69 -2.59
N LEU A 187 6.66 -19.76 -2.09
CA LEU A 187 6.61 -19.40 -0.67
C LEU A 187 5.50 -20.15 0.08
N LYS A 188 4.76 -21.04 -0.59
CA LYS A 188 3.67 -21.79 0.02
C LYS A 188 4.21 -22.70 1.13
N GLY A 189 3.65 -22.56 2.32
CA GLY A 189 4.09 -23.29 3.52
C GLY A 189 5.42 -22.83 4.11
N LYS A 190 6.09 -21.83 3.53
CA LYS A 190 7.33 -21.26 4.07
C LYS A 190 7.06 -20.24 5.17
N ARG A 191 8.03 -20.08 6.07
CA ARG A 191 8.00 -19.06 7.13
C ARG A 191 8.73 -17.81 6.65
N LEU A 192 8.19 -16.62 6.94
CA LEU A 192 8.78 -15.36 6.47
C LEU A 192 9.51 -14.70 7.61
N CYS A 193 10.85 -14.69 7.55
CA CYS A 193 11.67 -14.23 8.65
C CYS A 193 11.60 -12.70 8.76
N ALA A 194 11.50 -12.18 9.98
CA ALA A 194 11.52 -10.75 10.26
C ALA A 194 12.90 -10.12 10.04
N TRP A 195 13.96 -10.93 10.03
CA TRP A 195 15.29 -10.48 9.61
C TRP A 195 15.31 -10.18 8.10
N GLN A 196 16.04 -9.13 7.73
CA GLN A 196 16.29 -8.79 6.34
C GLN A 196 17.68 -8.21 6.12
N GLU A 197 18.18 -8.35 4.89
CA GLU A 197 19.46 -7.82 4.48
C GLU A 197 19.52 -6.28 4.62
N GLY A 198 20.66 -5.76 5.09
CA GLY A 198 20.94 -4.32 5.13
C GLY A 198 20.11 -3.49 6.12
N PHE A 199 19.28 -4.13 6.95
CA PHE A 199 18.45 -3.42 7.92
C PHE A 199 18.22 -4.25 9.19
N GLU A 200 18.93 -3.90 10.27
CA GLU A 200 18.69 -4.45 11.61
C GLU A 200 17.47 -3.76 12.22
N TYR A 201 16.28 -4.26 11.91
CA TYR A 201 15.02 -3.77 12.48
C TYR A 201 14.38 -4.86 13.33
N ASN A 202 14.00 -4.50 14.55
CA ASN A 202 13.35 -5.34 15.55
C ASN A 202 14.23 -6.36 16.31
N ASP A 203 15.54 -6.12 16.44
CA ASP A 203 16.44 -6.94 17.28
C ASP A 203 16.43 -8.45 16.94
N VAL A 204 16.00 -8.82 15.73
CA VAL A 204 16.00 -10.21 15.26
C VAL A 204 17.34 -10.51 14.63
N ALA A 205 18.08 -11.44 15.20
CA ALA A 205 19.34 -11.92 14.62
C ALA A 205 19.07 -12.68 13.31
N ARG A 206 20.05 -12.63 12.38
CA ARG A 206 20.00 -13.48 11.19
C ARG A 206 20.06 -14.96 11.63
N PRO A 207 19.11 -15.81 11.21
CA PRO A 207 19.21 -17.26 11.46
C PRO A 207 20.40 -17.86 10.72
N SER A 208 20.97 -18.94 11.25
CA SER A 208 22.03 -19.67 10.57
C SER A 208 21.51 -20.34 9.29
N ASP A 209 22.41 -20.67 8.35
CA ASP A 209 22.00 -21.32 7.11
C ASP A 209 21.37 -22.71 7.38
N GLU A 210 21.84 -23.43 8.41
CA GLU A 210 21.22 -24.69 8.86
C GLU A 210 19.81 -24.49 9.42
N GLU A 211 19.58 -23.42 10.18
CA GLU A 211 18.25 -23.07 10.69
C GLU A 211 17.30 -22.69 9.55
N VAL A 212 17.81 -21.96 8.55
CA VAL A 212 17.04 -21.57 7.36
C VAL A 212 16.56 -22.80 6.60
N GLU A 213 17.45 -23.77 6.34
CA GLU A 213 17.11 -25.00 5.65
C GLU A 213 16.15 -25.87 6.47
N ARG A 214 16.47 -26.10 7.75
CA ARG A 214 15.70 -26.96 8.65
C ARG A 214 14.27 -26.47 8.87
N GLU A 215 14.07 -25.15 9.00
CA GLU A 215 12.79 -24.56 9.36
C GLU A 215 12.04 -23.95 8.16
N GLY A 216 12.65 -23.97 6.97
CA GLY A 216 12.04 -23.45 5.75
C GLY A 216 11.84 -21.93 5.80
N TRP A 217 12.80 -21.20 6.38
CA TRP A 217 12.76 -19.74 6.43
C TRP A 217 13.02 -19.11 5.07
N VAL A 218 12.32 -18.01 4.82
CA VAL A 218 12.60 -17.09 3.72
C VAL A 218 13.05 -15.79 4.32
N LEU A 219 14.26 -15.35 3.95
CA LEU A 219 14.87 -14.13 4.45
C LEU A 219 14.44 -12.92 3.61
N GLY A 220 14.29 -11.77 4.26
CA GLY A 220 14.01 -10.52 3.57
C GLY A 220 15.25 -10.00 2.84
N MET A 221 15.01 -9.42 1.67
CA MET A 221 16.02 -8.69 0.91
C MET A 221 16.07 -7.23 1.37
N HIS A 222 17.15 -6.53 1.04
CA HIS A 222 17.30 -5.14 1.43
C HIS A 222 16.21 -4.26 0.77
N PRO A 223 15.36 -3.53 1.54
CA PRO A 223 14.27 -2.76 0.96
C PRO A 223 14.70 -1.68 -0.07
N ALA A 224 15.93 -1.15 0.05
CA ALA A 224 16.47 -0.17 -0.90
C ALA A 224 16.67 -0.75 -2.31
N GLN A 225 16.83 -2.06 -2.44
CA GLN A 225 17.02 -2.74 -3.72
C GLN A 225 15.71 -2.88 -4.52
N LEU A 226 14.56 -2.60 -3.91
CA LEU A 226 13.25 -2.60 -4.57
C LEU A 226 12.76 -1.15 -4.74
N LYS A 227 12.79 -0.65 -5.97
CA LYS A 227 12.37 0.72 -6.28
C LYS A 227 10.88 0.77 -6.60
N PHE A 228 10.19 1.79 -6.08
CA PHE A 228 8.80 2.08 -6.41
C PHE A 228 8.69 3.40 -7.16
N GLU A 229 8.10 3.36 -8.35
CA GLU A 229 7.93 4.51 -9.23
C GLU A 229 6.45 4.75 -9.46
N ASP A 230 6.01 5.98 -9.19
CA ASP A 230 4.65 6.39 -9.55
C ASP A 230 4.57 6.58 -11.06
N GLN A 231 3.72 5.79 -11.71
CA GLN A 231 3.45 5.85 -13.15
C GLN A 231 1.99 6.22 -13.41
N THR A 232 1.32 6.83 -12.44
CA THR A 232 -0.02 7.39 -12.64
C THR A 232 0.05 8.51 -13.68
N GLU A 233 -0.76 8.41 -14.74
CA GLU A 233 -0.84 9.47 -15.75
C GLU A 233 -1.26 10.80 -15.10
N GLY A 234 -0.52 11.88 -15.37
CA GLY A 234 -0.72 13.17 -14.69
C GLY A 234 -0.34 13.22 -13.19
N GLY A 235 0.06 12.09 -12.60
CA GLY A 235 0.42 11.98 -11.18
C GLY A 235 -0.77 11.90 -10.22
N TYR A 236 -1.99 11.73 -10.73
CA TYR A 236 -3.21 11.63 -9.92
C TYR A 236 -4.33 10.89 -10.66
N ALA A 237 -5.30 10.36 -9.92
CA ALA A 237 -6.57 9.91 -10.48
C ALA A 237 -7.60 11.04 -10.35
N GLU A 238 -8.47 11.19 -11.36
CA GLU A 238 -9.54 12.19 -11.36
C GLU A 238 -10.92 11.54 -11.26
N LEU A 239 -11.85 12.26 -10.64
CA LEU A 239 -13.27 11.93 -10.66
C LEU A 239 -14.11 13.19 -10.79
N ARG A 240 -15.30 13.05 -11.36
CA ARG A 240 -16.32 14.10 -11.46
C ARG A 240 -17.53 13.77 -10.60
N ILE A 241 -18.05 14.78 -9.90
CA ILE A 241 -19.33 14.69 -9.20
C ILE A 241 -20.47 14.74 -10.21
N VAL A 242 -21.39 13.79 -10.12
CA VAL A 242 -22.61 13.72 -10.94
C VAL A 242 -23.83 13.62 -10.03
N GLU A 243 -25.01 13.88 -10.58
CA GLU A 243 -26.27 13.68 -9.86
C GLU A 243 -26.43 12.23 -9.38
#